data_AF-A0A918XW66-F1
#
_entry.id   AF-A0A918XW66-F1
#
_cell.length_a   1.000
_cell.length_b   1.000
_cell.length_c   1.000
_cell.angle_alpha   90.00
_cell.angle_beta   90.00
_cell.angle_gamma   90.00
#
_symmetry.space_group_name_H-M   'P 1'
#
loop_
_entity.id
_entity.type
_entity.pdbx_description
1 polymer ?
#
loop_
_entity_poly.entity_id
_entity_poly.type
_entity_poly.pdbx_seq_one_letter_code
_entity_poly.pdbx_strand_id
1 'polypeptide(L)'
;MSLYEAIGGAAAIDAAVDRFYDKVLRDPLLAPFFASMDMHSQRRKQKAFFGTLFRGQTEGVQSYMRSAHKRLVDEGRIGDAHFDAVARHLQSTLQDLTVPADLIVQIMGAAAGLRNAVLGR
;
A
#
# COMPACT_ATOMS: atom_id res chain seq x y z
N MET A 1 13.34 -16.79 6.66
CA MET A 1 13.20 -15.40 7.11
C MET A 1 12.20 -14.72 6.17
N SER A 2 11.16 -14.13 6.72
CA SER A 2 10.15 -13.39 5.97
C SER A 2 10.63 -11.98 5.62
N LEU A 3 10.02 -11.35 4.62
CA LEU A 3 10.29 -9.95 4.27
C LEU A 3 9.98 -9.01 5.45
N TYR A 4 8.97 -9.36 6.25
CA TYR A 4 8.63 -8.69 7.51
C TYR A 4 9.82 -8.65 8.47
N GLU A 5 10.49 -9.77 8.70
CA GLU A 5 11.66 -9.84 9.58
C GLU A 5 12.85 -9.09 8.96
N ALA A 6 13.06 -9.25 7.66
CA ALA A 6 14.17 -8.65 6.93
C ALA A 6 14.18 -7.11 6.98
N ILE A 7 13.01 -6.47 6.99
CA ILE A 7 12.90 -5.00 7.06
C ILE A 7 12.93 -4.44 8.48
N GLY A 8 12.98 -5.28 9.53
CA GLY A 8 12.95 -4.83 10.93
C GLY A 8 11.58 -4.94 11.63
N GLY A 9 10.65 -5.70 11.07
CA GLY A 9 9.40 -6.10 11.73
C GLY A 9 8.41 -4.96 11.97
N ALA A 10 7.74 -5.00 13.12
CA ALA A 10 6.61 -4.11 13.43
C ALA A 10 7.00 -2.62 13.40
N ALA A 11 8.13 -2.27 14.00
CA ALA A 11 8.58 -0.88 14.07
C ALA A 11 8.87 -0.29 12.68
N ALA A 12 9.46 -1.09 11.79
CA ALA A 12 9.73 -0.67 10.42
C ALA A 12 8.43 -0.45 9.63
N ILE A 13 7.44 -1.35 9.78
CA ILE A 13 6.11 -1.18 9.16
C ILE A 13 5.39 0.04 9.69
N ASP A 14 5.48 0.29 11.00
CA ASP A 14 4.87 1.44 11.65
C ASP A 14 5.36 2.73 11.01
N ALA A 15 6.69 2.90 10.95
CA ALA A 15 7.35 4.04 10.33
C ALA A 15 7.06 4.16 8.83
N ALA A 16 7.06 3.03 8.10
CA ALA A 16 6.77 3.00 6.67
C ALA A 16 5.33 3.44 6.38
N VAL A 17 4.34 2.94 7.11
CA VAL A 17 2.94 3.30 6.86
C VAL A 17 2.67 4.77 7.18
N ASP A 18 3.26 5.28 8.25
CA ASP A 18 3.03 6.68 8.63
C ASP A 18 3.63 7.63 7.59
N ARG A 19 4.88 7.40 7.17
CA ARG A 19 5.53 8.18 6.09
C ARG A 19 4.82 8.03 4.74
N PHE A 20 4.35 6.82 4.42
CA PHE A 20 3.64 6.54 3.19
C PHE A 20 2.34 7.35 3.10
N TYR A 21 1.51 7.33 4.13
CA TYR A 21 0.27 8.11 4.12
C TYR A 21 0.52 9.61 4.16
N ASP A 22 1.59 10.04 4.81
CA ASP A 22 2.03 11.42 4.78
C ASP A 22 2.33 11.93 3.37
N LYS A 23 2.88 11.08 2.49
CA LYS A 23 3.07 11.41 1.07
C LYS A 23 1.76 11.34 0.29
N VAL A 24 0.97 10.28 0.48
CA VAL A 24 -0.33 10.08 -0.20
C VAL A 24 -1.29 11.24 0.07
N LEU A 25 -1.36 11.72 1.31
CA LEU A 25 -2.25 12.84 1.69
C LEU A 25 -1.79 14.19 1.17
N ARG A 26 -0.52 14.31 0.74
CA ARG A 26 0.03 15.52 0.10
C ARG A 26 -0.04 15.45 -1.42
N ASP A 27 -0.37 14.30 -2.01
CA ASP A 27 -0.52 14.14 -3.44
C ASP A 27 -1.91 14.63 -3.91
N PRO A 28 -2.01 15.68 -4.75
CA PRO A 28 -3.28 16.18 -5.22
C PRO A 28 -4.13 15.16 -5.99
N LEU A 29 -3.50 14.14 -6.60
CA LEU A 29 -4.20 13.06 -7.31
C LEU A 29 -4.88 12.10 -6.32
N LEU A 30 -4.32 11.92 -5.12
CA LEU A 30 -4.75 10.89 -4.17
C LEU A 30 -5.50 11.46 -2.97
N ALA A 31 -5.11 12.64 -2.48
CA ALA A 31 -5.68 13.27 -1.29
C ALA A 31 -7.21 13.35 -1.29
N PRO A 32 -7.90 13.66 -2.41
CA PRO A 32 -9.36 13.73 -2.44
C PRO A 32 -10.07 12.41 -2.06
N PHE A 33 -9.44 11.26 -2.26
CA PHE A 33 -10.02 9.95 -1.89
C PHE A 33 -10.04 9.71 -0.38
N PHE A 34 -9.18 10.41 0.37
CA PHE A 34 -8.99 10.23 1.81
C PHE A 34 -9.57 11.36 2.66
N ALA A 35 -10.10 12.42 2.03
CA ALA A 35 -10.54 13.64 2.71
C ALA A 35 -11.61 13.42 3.80
N SER A 36 -12.46 12.40 3.65
CA SER A 36 -13.52 12.06 4.62
C SER A 36 -13.22 10.79 5.44
N MET A 37 -11.99 10.28 5.41
CA MET A 37 -11.61 9.04 6.09
C MET A 37 -11.00 9.32 7.45
N ASP A 38 -11.31 8.46 8.42
CA ASP A 38 -10.52 8.38 9.66
C ASP A 38 -9.14 7.81 9.33
N MET A 39 -8.17 8.72 9.22
CA MET A 39 -6.80 8.35 8.86
C MET A 39 -6.03 7.62 9.97
N HIS A 40 -6.48 7.67 11.23
CA HIS A 40 -5.91 6.81 12.27
C HIS A 40 -6.34 5.37 12.06
N SER A 41 -7.62 5.14 11.80
CA SER A 41 -8.13 3.81 11.46
C SER A 41 -7.56 3.29 10.15
N GLN A 42 -7.38 4.15 9.14
CA GLN A 42 -6.79 3.76 7.87
C GLN A 42 -5.32 3.34 8.02
N ARG A 43 -4.50 4.12 8.75
CA ARG A 43 -3.10 3.75 9.05
C ARG A 43 -3.02 2.41 9.79
N ARG A 44 -3.87 2.19 10.79
CA ARG A 44 -3.92 0.91 11.54
C ARG A 44 -4.24 -0.28 10.62
N LYS A 45 -5.26 -0.15 9.76
CA LYS A 45 -5.61 -1.20 8.78
C LYS A 45 -4.45 -1.47 7.81
N GLN A 46 -3.78 -0.43 7.35
CA GLN A 46 -2.66 -0.58 6.41
C GLN A 46 -1.42 -1.21 7.06
N LYS A 47 -1.12 -0.89 8.33
CA LYS A 47 -0.05 -1.55 9.11
C LYS A 47 -0.30 -3.05 9.20
N ALA A 48 -1.54 -3.46 9.49
CA ALA A 48 -1.92 -4.87 9.48
C ALA A 48 -1.77 -5.49 8.08
N PHE A 49 -2.25 -4.80 7.04
CA PHE A 49 -2.17 -5.27 5.65
C PHE A 49 -0.72 -5.51 5.21
N PHE A 50 0.18 -4.54 5.39
CA PHE A 50 1.59 -4.73 5.03
C PHE A 50 2.27 -5.78 5.89
N GLY A 51 1.90 -5.90 7.18
CA GLY A 51 2.36 -6.99 8.04
C GLY A 51 2.02 -8.37 7.47
N THR A 52 0.78 -8.56 7.05
CA THR A 52 0.29 -9.78 6.39
C THR A 52 1.00 -10.01 5.05
N LEU A 53 1.07 -8.99 4.19
CA LEU A 53 1.70 -9.07 2.87
C LEU A 53 3.19 -9.45 2.96
N PHE A 54 3.95 -8.81 3.86
CA PHE A 54 5.39 -9.05 4.01
C PHE A 54 5.72 -10.36 4.74
N ARG A 55 4.75 -10.97 5.41
CA ARG A 55 4.87 -12.35 5.90
C ARG A 55 4.53 -13.39 4.82
N GLY A 56 4.14 -12.96 3.62
CA GLY A 56 3.70 -13.85 2.54
C GLY A 56 2.32 -14.47 2.78
N GLN A 57 1.59 -14.01 3.79
CA GLN A 57 0.26 -14.53 4.16
C GLN A 57 -0.79 -13.91 3.23
N THR A 58 -0.79 -14.32 1.96
CA THR A 58 -1.53 -13.64 0.89
C THR A 58 -2.90 -14.23 0.57
N GLU A 59 -3.34 -15.22 1.34
CA GLU A 59 -4.67 -15.81 1.19
C GLU A 59 -5.76 -14.74 1.35
N GLY A 60 -6.69 -14.69 0.40
CA GLY A 60 -7.81 -13.73 0.40
C GLY A 60 -7.44 -12.27 0.08
N VAL A 61 -6.16 -11.91 0.00
CA VAL A 61 -5.72 -10.51 -0.24
C VAL A 61 -6.29 -9.93 -1.54
N GLN A 62 -6.31 -10.70 -2.61
CA GLN A 62 -6.86 -10.27 -3.91
C GLN A 62 -8.36 -9.94 -3.81
N SER A 63 -9.15 -10.80 -3.16
CA SER A 63 -10.59 -10.59 -2.96
C SER A 63 -10.87 -9.37 -2.09
N TYR A 64 -10.09 -9.21 -1.02
CA TYR A 64 -10.16 -8.05 -0.13
C TYR A 64 -9.85 -6.75 -0.88
N MET A 65 -8.74 -6.70 -1.64
CA MET A 65 -8.37 -5.52 -2.44
C MET A 65 -9.44 -5.17 -3.48
N ARG A 66 -10.02 -6.16 -4.15
CA ARG A 66 -11.11 -5.94 -5.10
C ARG A 66 -12.33 -5.34 -4.41
N SER A 67 -12.75 -5.91 -3.30
CA SER A 67 -13.91 -5.46 -2.55
C SER A 67 -13.72 -4.05 -1.97
N ALA A 68 -12.53 -3.75 -1.44
CA ALA A 68 -12.21 -2.47 -0.83
C ALA A 68 -12.23 -1.30 -1.83
N HIS A 69 -11.87 -1.55 -3.10
CA HIS A 69 -11.78 -0.52 -4.13
C HIS A 69 -12.96 -0.53 -5.12
N LYS A 70 -13.82 -1.55 -5.08
CA LYS A 70 -14.93 -1.77 -6.02
C LYS A 70 -15.76 -0.51 -6.27
N ARG A 71 -16.20 0.18 -5.22
CA ARG A 71 -17.03 1.39 -5.37
C ARG A 71 -16.33 2.47 -6.18
N LEU A 72 -15.03 2.68 -5.97
CA LEU A 72 -14.26 3.69 -6.71
C LEU A 72 -14.06 3.31 -8.18
N VAL A 73 -13.94 2.00 -8.47
CA VAL A 73 -13.89 1.47 -9.85
C VAL A 73 -15.24 1.64 -10.53
N ASP A 74 -16.33 1.24 -9.87
CA ASP A 74 -17.69 1.35 -10.41
C ASP A 74 -18.08 2.80 -10.72
N GLU A 75 -17.63 3.75 -9.88
CA GLU A 75 -17.80 5.20 -10.09
C GLU A 75 -16.84 5.78 -11.15
N GLY A 76 -15.92 4.99 -11.72
CA GLY A 76 -14.94 5.43 -12.71
C GLY A 76 -13.87 6.39 -12.16
N ARG A 77 -13.65 6.40 -10.85
CA ARG A 77 -12.82 7.41 -10.16
C ARG A 77 -11.36 7.03 -10.04
N ILE A 78 -11.04 5.74 -10.07
CA ILE A 78 -9.65 5.25 -10.01
C ILE A 78 -9.25 4.54 -11.30
N GLY A 79 -7.94 4.51 -11.57
CA GLY A 79 -7.35 3.96 -12.78
C GLY A 79 -5.84 3.79 -12.62
N ASP A 80 -5.15 3.44 -13.70
CA ASP A 80 -3.72 3.12 -13.66
C ASP A 80 -2.87 4.26 -13.07
N ALA A 81 -3.16 5.52 -13.41
CA ALA A 81 -2.44 6.67 -12.86
C ALA A 81 -2.53 6.78 -11.33
N HIS A 82 -3.70 6.45 -10.75
CA HIS A 82 -3.89 6.46 -9.30
C HIS A 82 -3.10 5.32 -8.63
N PHE A 83 -3.12 4.14 -9.24
CA PHE A 83 -2.34 3.00 -8.77
C PHE A 83 -0.85 3.30 -8.82
N ASP A 84 -0.37 3.88 -9.93
CA ASP A 84 1.02 4.26 -10.13
C ASP A 84 1.49 5.30 -9.12
N ALA A 85 0.65 6.29 -8.80
CA ALA A 85 0.96 7.28 -7.77
C ALA A 85 1.10 6.63 -6.39
N VAL A 86 0.18 5.74 -6.01
CA VAL A 86 0.28 4.97 -4.76
C VAL A 86 1.56 4.13 -4.71
N ALA A 87 1.86 3.40 -5.78
CA ALA A 87 3.06 2.56 -5.89
C ALA A 87 4.34 3.40 -5.78
N ARG A 88 4.38 4.58 -6.42
CA ARG A 88 5.51 5.51 -6.36
C ARG A 88 5.75 6.03 -4.94
N HIS A 89 4.70 6.37 -4.20
CA HIS A 89 4.82 6.81 -2.81
C HIS A 89 5.29 5.69 -1.89
N LEU A 90 4.82 4.46 -2.12
CA LEU A 90 5.32 3.29 -1.40
C LEU A 90 6.82 3.10 -1.66
N GLN A 91 7.25 3.09 -2.92
CA GLN A 91 8.66 2.94 -3.29
C GLN A 91 9.53 4.03 -2.67
N SER A 92 9.14 5.31 -2.82
CA SER A 92 9.86 6.44 -2.24
C SER A 92 9.95 6.34 -0.72
N THR A 93 8.90 5.87 -0.05
CA THR A 93 8.93 5.69 1.42
C THR A 93 9.93 4.63 1.85
N LEU A 94 10.00 3.51 1.12
CA LEU A 94 10.96 2.45 1.41
C LEU A 94 12.40 2.92 1.18
N GLN A 95 12.63 3.75 0.15
CA GLN A 95 13.93 4.38 -0.12
C GLN A 95 14.31 5.36 1.00
N ASP A 96 13.39 6.21 1.45
CA ASP A 96 13.62 7.17 2.56
C ASP A 96 13.92 6.46 3.90
N LEU A 97 13.46 5.21 4.04
CA LEU A 97 13.73 4.35 5.19
C LEU A 97 14.97 3.48 4.99
N THR A 98 15.73 3.70 3.91
CA THR A 98 16.97 2.97 3.60
C THR A 98 16.78 1.46 3.52
N VAL A 99 15.58 1.00 3.12
CA VAL A 99 15.32 -0.43 2.90
C VAL A 99 16.22 -0.93 1.77
N PRO A 100 16.91 -2.08 1.93
CA PRO A 100 17.75 -2.65 0.88
C PRO A 100 17.03 -2.79 -0.46
N ALA A 101 17.73 -2.50 -1.56
CA ALA A 101 17.13 -2.40 -2.89
C ALA A 101 16.48 -3.72 -3.36
N ASP A 102 17.07 -4.86 -3.02
CA ASP A 102 16.54 -6.20 -3.29
C ASP A 102 15.21 -6.44 -2.57
N LEU A 103 15.06 -5.93 -1.33
CA LEU A 103 13.80 -6.00 -0.59
C LEU A 103 12.75 -5.05 -1.17
N ILE A 104 13.15 -3.85 -1.61
CA ILE A 104 12.24 -2.92 -2.30
C ILE A 104 11.67 -3.58 -3.56
N VAL A 105 12.51 -4.24 -4.37
CA VAL A 105 12.05 -4.95 -5.58
C VAL A 105 11.00 -6.01 -5.22
N GLN A 106 11.23 -6.81 -4.18
CA GLN A 106 10.27 -7.83 -3.73
C GLN A 106 8.95 -7.21 -3.27
N ILE A 107 9.00 -6.14 -2.45
CA ILE A 107 7.80 -5.43 -1.96
C ILE A 107 7.01 -4.86 -3.13
N MET A 108 7.70 -4.18 -4.06
CA MET A 108 7.07 -3.55 -5.21
C MET A 108 6.48 -4.58 -6.17
N GLY A 109 7.12 -5.73 -6.35
CA GLY A 109 6.56 -6.85 -7.11
C GLY A 109 5.27 -7.40 -6.49
N ALA A 110 5.26 -7.60 -5.17
CA ALA A 110 4.06 -8.02 -4.45
C ALA A 110 2.91 -7.00 -4.58
N ALA A 111 3.22 -5.70 -4.45
CA ALA A 111 2.22 -4.63 -4.61
C ALA A 111 1.69 -4.57 -6.04
N ALA A 112 2.56 -4.67 -7.06
CA ALA A 112 2.17 -4.65 -8.46
C ALA A 112 1.22 -5.81 -8.81
N GLY A 113 1.40 -6.99 -8.22
CA GLY A 113 0.51 -8.14 -8.38
C GLY A 113 -0.93 -7.92 -7.91
N LEU A 114 -1.20 -6.85 -7.15
CA LEU A 114 -2.54 -6.48 -6.69
C LEU A 114 -3.28 -5.53 -7.64
N ARG A 115 -2.63 -5.05 -8.71
CA ARG A 115 -3.20 -4.06 -9.63
C ARG A 115 -4.58 -4.47 -10.16
N ASN A 116 -4.71 -5.69 -10.67
CA ASN A 116 -5.96 -6.14 -11.26
C ASN A 116 -7.09 -6.19 -10.24
N ALA A 117 -6.82 -6.64 -9.01
CA ALA A 117 -7.81 -6.58 -7.94
C ALA A 117 -8.20 -5.13 -7.62
N VAL A 118 -7.23 -4.23 -7.40
CA VAL A 118 -7.50 -2.82 -7.06
C VAL A 118 -8.30 -2.11 -8.17
N LEU A 119 -7.99 -2.39 -9.44
CA LEU A 119 -8.64 -1.76 -10.59
C LEU A 119 -9.84 -2.54 -11.13
N GLY A 120 -10.27 -3.62 -10.45
CA GLY A 120 -11.46 -4.38 -10.80
C GLY A 120 -11.39 -5.15 -12.13
N ARG A 121 -10.21 -5.57 -12.57
CA ARG A 121 -9.97 -6.32 -13.83
C ARG A 121 -9.72 -7.80 -13.58
#